data_AF-A0A366IIR0-F1
#
_entry.id   AF-A0A366IIR0-F1
#
_cell.length_a   1.000
_cell.length_b   1.000
_cell.length_c   1.000
_cell.angle_alpha   90.00
_cell.angle_beta   90.00
_cell.angle_gamma   90.00
#
_symmetry.space_group_name_H-M   'P 1'
#
loop_
_entity.id
_entity.type
_entity.pdbx_description
1 polymer ?
#
loop_
_entity_poly.entity_id
_entity_poly.type
_entity_poly.pdbx_seq_one_letter_code
_entity_poly.pdbx_strand_id
1 'polypeptide(L)'
;MSVSTQPPAPHVPQPAKTKRPSKPLLAVLVVGGALVLAAILIVPLVRPGDDRSQPQASDLVTQYLTALSEGDASTARSLVSLGLNSDDSLLSDEVLQESLELTPISDIVVEENSSTDGSTEVPATFRLGDREMSTTFEVHDLSDEGRLITNGTFSVELPYLQGLEPTVNGASVGRMVTVFPGSYRIDLGRQEFTLPEDIVTISGPKDSVAVTQLRPKLSDEGLESFRELVRNSLEECIAMTTLSTPCGMDLTNVSLPAGHTPVENSVKRQLTPDGDKALDALDAEIDDQQPTLVTARGGINVEMNFTAEKDGVDVPYRNMTGSGLKKPSVDFTAGEPTVRWD
;
A
#
# COMPACT_ATOMS: atom_id res chain seq x y z
N MET A 1 -90.95 43.04 -11.35
CA MET A 1 -89.63 43.71 -11.45
C MET A 1 -88.79 43.24 -10.26
N SER A 2 -87.87 42.31 -10.50
CA SER A 2 -86.81 41.94 -9.55
C SER A 2 -85.64 41.42 -10.37
N VAL A 3 -84.48 42.06 -10.24
CA VAL A 3 -83.21 41.65 -10.83
C VAL A 3 -82.35 41.13 -9.70
N SER A 4 -81.84 39.91 -9.85
CA SER A 4 -80.93 39.23 -8.95
C SER A 4 -79.57 39.18 -9.63
N THR A 5 -78.54 39.72 -8.97
CA THR A 5 -77.14 39.54 -9.37
C THR A 5 -76.33 39.14 -8.15
N GLN A 6 -75.70 37.97 -8.27
CA GLN A 6 -74.97 37.24 -7.25
C GLN A 6 -73.59 37.87 -6.98
N PRO A 7 -73.12 37.94 -5.71
CA PRO A 7 -71.81 38.49 -5.37
C PRO A 7 -70.64 37.53 -5.72
N PRO A 8 -69.45 38.07 -6.05
CA PRO A 8 -68.26 37.29 -6.38
C PRO A 8 -67.57 36.67 -5.14
N ALA A 9 -66.88 35.56 -5.38
CA ALA A 9 -66.15 34.75 -4.41
C ALA A 9 -64.96 35.49 -3.76
N PRO A 10 -64.60 35.15 -2.51
CA PRO A 10 -63.53 35.82 -1.77
C PRO A 10 -62.13 35.41 -2.26
N HIS A 11 -61.32 36.42 -2.59
CA HIS A 11 -59.90 36.28 -2.90
C HIS A 11 -59.09 36.33 -1.60
N VAL A 12 -58.44 35.23 -1.24
CA VAL A 12 -57.56 35.14 -0.08
C VAL A 12 -56.20 35.78 -0.43
N PRO A 13 -55.73 36.80 0.31
CA PRO A 13 -54.46 37.45 0.04
C PRO A 13 -53.28 36.57 0.48
N GLN A 14 -52.33 36.35 -0.43
CA GLN A 14 -51.04 35.72 -0.15
C GLN A 14 -50.15 36.66 0.71
N PRO A 15 -49.51 36.16 1.78
CA PRO A 15 -48.64 36.98 2.61
C PRO A 15 -47.30 37.29 1.95
N ALA A 16 -46.82 38.51 2.21
CA ALA A 16 -45.62 39.13 1.70
C ALA A 16 -44.31 38.47 2.21
N LYS A 17 -43.30 38.48 1.35
CA LYS A 17 -41.93 38.00 1.57
C LYS A 17 -41.20 38.86 2.61
N THR A 18 -40.83 38.28 3.75
CA THR A 18 -39.88 38.87 4.71
C THR A 18 -38.44 38.58 4.30
N LYS A 19 -37.56 39.58 4.43
CA LYS A 19 -36.13 39.52 4.10
C LYS A 19 -35.27 39.07 5.29
N ARG A 20 -34.34 38.15 4.97
CA ARG A 20 -32.94 37.99 5.44
C ARG A 20 -32.68 37.48 6.88
N PRO A 21 -31.51 36.86 7.18
CA PRO A 21 -30.25 36.87 6.40
C PRO A 21 -29.64 35.50 6.05
N SER A 22 -28.86 35.53 4.98
CA SER A 22 -27.98 34.47 4.47
C SER A 22 -26.77 34.25 5.35
N LYS A 23 -26.41 32.98 5.62
CA LYS A 23 -25.03 32.56 5.82
C LYS A 23 -24.71 31.43 4.84
N PRO A 24 -23.61 31.53 4.09
CA PRO A 24 -23.36 30.72 2.90
C PRO A 24 -22.72 29.36 3.22
N LEU A 25 -23.00 28.44 2.31
CA LEU A 25 -22.40 27.13 2.10
C LEU A 25 -20.87 27.21 2.13
N LEU A 26 -20.21 26.40 2.96
CA LEU A 26 -18.79 26.11 2.84
C LEU A 26 -18.61 25.16 1.64
N ALA A 27 -18.42 25.74 0.46
CA ALA A 27 -17.70 25.09 -0.62
C ALA A 27 -16.21 25.21 -0.27
N VAL A 28 -15.54 24.07 -0.08
CA VAL A 28 -14.07 24.04 0.02
C VAL A 28 -13.54 24.49 -1.33
N LEU A 29 -12.94 25.68 -1.31
CA LEU A 29 -12.20 26.27 -2.42
C LEU A 29 -11.09 25.30 -2.85
N VAL A 30 -11.19 24.78 -4.07
CA VAL A 30 -10.01 24.53 -4.89
C VAL A 30 -9.55 25.89 -5.38
N VAL A 31 -8.75 26.56 -4.55
CA VAL A 31 -7.88 27.68 -4.92
C VAL A 31 -6.50 27.15 -4.59
N GLY A 32 -5.71 26.81 -5.60
CA GLY A 32 -5.14 27.82 -6.48
C GLY A 32 -3.69 27.97 -6.05
N GLY A 33 -2.88 27.04 -6.51
CA GLY A 33 -1.44 27.05 -6.39
C GLY A 33 -0.83 26.91 -7.77
N ALA A 34 -1.11 27.85 -8.67
CA ALA A 34 -0.20 28.09 -9.78
C ALA A 34 1.09 28.68 -9.18
N LEU A 35 1.91 27.82 -8.60
CA LEU A 35 3.32 28.11 -8.38
C LEU A 35 3.97 28.01 -9.75
N VAL A 36 4.00 29.14 -10.46
CA VAL A 36 4.97 29.34 -11.54
C VAL A 36 6.33 29.40 -10.85
N LEU A 37 6.92 28.23 -10.60
CA LEU A 37 8.35 28.11 -10.34
C LEU A 37 9.03 28.52 -11.64
N ALA A 38 9.61 29.73 -11.64
CA ALA A 38 10.49 30.15 -12.70
C ALA A 38 11.73 29.23 -12.66
N ALA A 39 11.72 28.16 -13.47
CA ALA A 39 12.93 27.43 -13.80
C ALA A 39 13.88 28.42 -14.47
N ILE A 40 14.91 28.87 -13.74
CA ILE A 40 15.97 29.66 -14.33
C ILE A 40 16.85 28.67 -15.09
N LEU A 41 16.43 28.38 -16.31
CA LEU A 41 17.15 27.56 -17.27
C LEU A 41 18.34 28.38 -17.80
N ILE A 42 19.53 28.21 -17.22
CA ILE A 42 20.76 28.75 -17.82
C ILE A 42 21.23 27.76 -18.89
N VAL A 43 20.61 27.80 -20.06
CA VAL A 43 21.10 27.04 -21.23
C VAL A 43 22.30 27.80 -21.83
N PRO A 44 23.49 27.20 -21.92
CA PRO A 44 24.55 27.81 -22.70
C PRO A 44 24.11 27.91 -24.17
N LEU A 45 24.25 29.09 -24.76
CA LEU A 45 23.84 29.40 -26.13
C LEU A 45 24.62 28.53 -27.14
N VAL A 46 24.02 27.42 -27.58
CA VAL A 46 24.57 26.56 -28.65
C VAL A 46 24.53 27.35 -29.97
N ARG A 47 25.70 27.56 -30.57
CA ARG A 47 25.83 28.10 -31.93
C ARG A 47 25.54 26.99 -32.94
N PRO A 48 24.74 27.22 -33.99
CA PRO A 48 24.55 26.23 -35.04
C PRO A 48 25.83 26.16 -35.88
N GLY A 49 26.63 25.13 -35.63
CA GLY A 49 27.72 24.69 -36.49
C GLY A 49 27.33 23.35 -37.11
N ASP A 50 27.32 23.30 -38.44
CA ASP A 50 27.24 22.07 -39.23
C ASP A 50 28.38 21.12 -38.83
N ASP A 51 28.09 20.10 -38.02
CA ASP A 51 28.86 18.87 -37.99
C ASP A 51 27.98 17.74 -37.47
N ARG A 52 27.93 16.60 -38.18
CA ARG A 52 27.21 15.38 -37.75
C ARG A 52 28.00 14.66 -36.65
N SER A 53 28.43 15.40 -35.64
CA SER A 53 29.03 14.87 -34.43
C SER A 53 27.91 14.37 -33.53
N GLN A 54 28.03 13.14 -33.02
CA GLN A 54 27.11 12.65 -31.99
C GLN A 54 27.06 13.65 -30.80
N PRO A 55 25.89 13.89 -30.17
CA PRO A 55 25.73 14.86 -29.08
C PRO A 55 26.79 14.65 -27.98
N GLN A 56 27.33 15.69 -27.35
CA GLN A 56 28.31 15.47 -26.27
C GLN A 56 27.66 14.77 -25.07
N ALA A 57 28.45 14.10 -24.22
CA ALA A 57 27.92 13.40 -23.06
C ALA A 57 27.19 14.37 -22.09
N SER A 58 27.73 15.58 -21.92
CA SER A 58 27.09 16.67 -21.18
C SER A 58 25.77 17.12 -21.82
N ASP A 59 25.68 17.18 -23.15
CA ASP A 59 24.43 17.50 -23.86
C ASP A 59 23.36 16.42 -23.64
N LEU A 60 23.75 15.14 -23.61
CA LEU A 60 22.83 14.02 -23.32
C LEU A 60 22.27 14.12 -21.90
N VAL A 61 23.12 14.35 -20.91
CA VAL A 61 22.70 14.51 -19.50
C VAL A 61 21.83 15.75 -19.30
N THR A 62 22.15 16.85 -19.98
CA THR A 62 21.33 18.06 -19.97
C THR A 62 19.94 17.80 -20.53
N GLN A 63 19.85 17.12 -21.69
CA GLN A 63 18.57 16.74 -22.31
C GLN A 63 17.78 15.80 -21.40
N TYR A 64 18.43 14.82 -20.79
CA TYR A 64 17.81 13.89 -19.86
C TYR A 64 17.18 14.59 -18.65
N LEU A 65 17.95 15.39 -17.92
CA LEU A 65 17.44 16.10 -16.75
C LEU A 65 16.36 17.13 -17.11
N THR A 66 16.48 17.79 -18.28
CA THR A 66 15.45 18.71 -18.77
C THR A 66 14.15 17.98 -19.05
N ALA A 67 14.21 16.85 -19.78
CA ALA A 67 13.04 16.02 -20.07
C ALA A 67 12.36 15.54 -18.77
N LEU A 68 13.13 15.11 -17.78
CA LEU A 68 12.59 14.77 -16.45
C LEU A 68 11.87 15.95 -15.80
N SER A 69 12.44 17.15 -15.86
CA SER A 69 11.85 18.35 -15.24
C SER A 69 10.57 18.84 -15.95
N GLU A 70 10.43 18.51 -17.23
CA GLU A 70 9.28 18.89 -18.06
C GLU A 70 8.18 17.82 -18.12
N GLY A 71 8.40 16.65 -17.49
CA GLY A 71 7.45 15.54 -17.52
C GLY A 71 7.49 14.72 -18.81
N ASP A 72 8.52 14.86 -19.64
CA ASP A 72 8.71 14.11 -20.90
C ASP A 72 9.48 12.81 -20.64
N ALA A 73 8.74 11.80 -20.15
CA ALA A 73 9.30 10.50 -19.84
C ALA A 73 9.75 9.76 -21.10
N SER A 74 9.05 9.94 -22.23
CA SER A 74 9.43 9.34 -23.52
C SER A 74 10.83 9.76 -23.95
N THR A 75 11.14 11.05 -23.92
CA THR A 75 12.47 11.57 -24.25
C THR A 75 13.49 11.09 -23.23
N ALA A 76 13.22 11.22 -21.93
CA ALA A 76 14.14 10.77 -20.88
C ALA A 76 14.47 9.27 -21.00
N ARG A 77 13.47 8.43 -21.26
CA ARG A 77 13.60 6.98 -21.47
C ARG A 77 14.48 6.66 -22.68
N SER A 78 14.40 7.44 -23.76
CA SER A 78 15.22 7.22 -24.95
C SER A 78 16.72 7.49 -24.76
N LEU A 79 17.08 8.20 -23.67
CA LEU A 79 18.45 8.62 -23.37
C LEU A 79 19.13 7.73 -22.32
N VAL A 80 18.41 6.77 -21.75
CA VAL A 80 18.93 5.84 -20.72
C VAL A 80 19.04 4.42 -21.27
N SER A 81 20.05 3.70 -20.81
CA SER A 81 20.17 2.27 -21.06
C SER A 81 19.38 1.51 -19.99
N LEU A 82 18.43 0.69 -20.43
CA LEU A 82 17.67 -0.20 -19.56
C LEU A 82 18.33 -1.59 -19.56
N GLY A 83 18.45 -2.19 -18.38
CA GLY A 83 18.95 -3.56 -18.26
C GLY A 83 18.03 -4.57 -18.96
N LEU A 84 18.58 -5.71 -19.36
CA LEU A 84 17.78 -6.82 -19.90
C LEU A 84 16.69 -7.22 -18.90
N ASN A 85 15.43 -7.23 -19.35
CA ASN A 85 14.24 -7.51 -18.54
C ASN A 85 13.83 -6.41 -17.53
N SER A 86 14.25 -5.16 -17.75
CA SER A 86 13.71 -4.03 -16.99
C SER A 86 12.21 -3.90 -17.25
N ASP A 87 11.41 -3.86 -16.18
CA ASP A 87 10.01 -3.44 -16.28
C ASP A 87 9.99 -1.91 -16.36
N ASP A 88 9.70 -1.40 -17.56
CA ASP A 88 9.69 0.02 -17.88
C ASP A 88 8.28 0.64 -17.87
N SER A 89 7.29 -0.09 -17.33
CA SER A 89 5.88 0.33 -17.26
C SER A 89 5.66 1.65 -16.50
N LEU A 90 6.58 2.00 -15.58
CA LEU A 90 6.54 3.25 -14.82
C LEU A 90 7.32 4.40 -15.47
N LEU A 91 8.01 4.16 -16.59
CA LEU A 91 8.72 5.21 -17.35
C LEU A 91 7.76 5.88 -18.35
N SER A 92 6.62 6.38 -17.85
CA SER A 92 5.58 7.07 -18.62
C SER A 92 5.40 8.52 -18.17
N ASP A 93 4.85 9.35 -19.07
CA ASP A 93 4.64 10.78 -18.82
C ASP A 93 3.69 10.98 -17.63
N GLU A 94 2.65 10.16 -17.50
CA GLU A 94 1.67 10.24 -16.41
C GLU A 94 2.32 9.96 -15.04
N VAL A 95 3.11 8.90 -14.95
CA VAL A 95 3.81 8.54 -13.69
C VAL A 95 4.84 9.60 -13.32
N LEU A 96 5.57 10.13 -14.31
CA LEU A 96 6.55 11.18 -14.09
C LEU A 96 5.88 12.50 -13.65
N GLN A 97 4.74 12.86 -14.26
CA GLN A 97 3.99 14.05 -13.91
C GLN A 97 3.51 14.01 -12.45
N GLU A 98 2.94 12.88 -12.01
CA GLU A 98 2.56 12.67 -10.60
C GLU A 98 3.78 12.76 -9.67
N SER A 99 4.94 12.24 -10.09
CA SER A 99 6.18 12.39 -9.32
C SER A 99 6.62 13.84 -9.19
N LEU A 100 6.48 14.65 -10.24
CA LEU A 100 6.83 16.07 -10.22
C LEU A 100 5.87 16.89 -9.36
N GLU A 101 4.61 16.49 -9.25
CA GLU A 101 3.65 17.13 -8.33
C GLU A 101 4.04 16.92 -6.85
N LEU A 102 4.60 15.75 -6.53
CA LEU A 102 5.14 15.47 -5.20
C LEU A 102 6.46 16.19 -4.96
N THR A 103 7.38 16.11 -5.93
CA THR A 103 8.76 16.60 -5.82
C THR A 103 9.27 17.11 -7.17
N PRO A 104 9.20 18.43 -7.44
CA PRO A 104 9.69 19.00 -8.70
C PRO A 104 11.19 18.83 -8.89
N ILE A 105 11.63 18.71 -10.15
CA ILE A 105 13.05 18.76 -10.51
C ILE A 105 13.40 20.18 -10.97
N SER A 106 14.42 20.81 -10.38
CA SER A 106 14.83 22.18 -10.72
C SER A 106 16.33 22.41 -10.62
N ASP A 107 16.77 23.63 -10.95
CA ASP A 107 18.13 24.13 -10.75
C ASP A 107 19.23 23.20 -11.31
N ILE A 108 18.99 22.70 -12.51
CA ILE A 108 19.88 21.77 -13.21
C ILE A 108 21.16 22.50 -13.64
N VAL A 109 22.29 21.98 -13.21
CA VAL A 109 23.64 22.40 -13.61
C VAL A 109 24.41 21.15 -14.02
N VAL A 110 24.90 21.13 -15.27
CA VAL A 110 25.72 20.04 -15.80
C VAL A 110 27.12 20.58 -16.08
N GLU A 111 28.13 19.92 -15.51
CA GLU A 111 29.53 20.33 -15.67
C GLU A 111 30.15 19.75 -16.95
N GLU A 112 31.30 20.29 -17.34
CA GLU A 112 32.08 19.74 -18.45
C GLU A 112 32.49 18.30 -18.15
N ASN A 113 32.38 17.44 -19.17
CA ASN A 113 32.63 16.02 -19.02
C ASN A 113 34.13 15.70 -18.95
N SER A 114 34.49 14.75 -18.10
CA SER A 114 35.82 14.12 -18.12
C SER A 114 35.74 12.73 -18.74
N SER A 115 36.60 12.44 -19.71
CA SER A 115 36.66 11.12 -20.34
C SER A 115 37.57 10.19 -19.56
N THR A 116 37.11 8.97 -19.32
CA THR A 116 37.89 7.86 -18.76
C THR A 116 37.84 6.68 -19.74
N ASP A 117 38.70 5.67 -19.61
CA ASP A 117 38.71 4.54 -20.56
C ASP A 117 37.36 3.77 -20.50
N GLY A 118 36.54 3.92 -21.55
CA GLY A 118 35.31 3.15 -21.77
C GLY A 118 34.00 3.79 -21.28
N SER A 119 34.03 4.93 -20.59
CA SER A 119 32.85 5.71 -20.19
C SER A 119 33.18 7.21 -20.15
N THR A 120 32.17 8.06 -20.30
CA THR A 120 32.30 9.49 -20.03
C THR A 120 31.52 9.82 -18.76
N GLU A 121 32.23 10.35 -17.77
CA GLU A 121 31.64 10.80 -16.51
C GLU A 121 31.21 12.26 -16.63
N VAL A 122 29.96 12.53 -16.25
CA VAL A 122 29.34 13.86 -16.34
C VAL A 122 28.80 14.25 -14.97
N PRO A 123 29.52 15.09 -14.20
CA PRO A 123 29.01 15.64 -12.96
C PRO A 123 27.80 16.55 -13.23
N ALA A 124 26.76 16.39 -12.41
CA ALA A 124 25.59 17.25 -12.44
C ALA A 124 25.06 17.50 -11.03
N THR A 125 24.53 18.70 -10.84
CA THR A 125 23.75 19.07 -9.67
C THR A 125 22.36 19.51 -10.11
N PHE A 126 21.37 19.22 -9.27
CA PHE A 126 19.97 19.61 -9.49
C PHE A 126 19.24 19.54 -8.16
N ARG A 127 17.99 19.98 -8.11
CA ARG A 127 17.12 19.82 -6.94
C ARG A 127 16.02 18.82 -7.19
N LEU A 128 15.74 18.00 -6.19
CA LEU A 128 14.50 17.24 -6.04
C LEU A 128 13.71 17.88 -4.91
N GLY A 129 12.77 18.75 -5.26
CA GLY A 129 12.05 19.62 -4.33
C GLY A 129 13.04 20.49 -3.56
N ASP A 130 13.11 20.30 -2.25
CA ASP A 130 14.01 21.06 -1.39
C ASP A 130 15.42 20.46 -1.23
N ARG A 131 15.66 19.27 -1.80
CA ARG A 131 16.92 18.56 -1.66
C ARG A 131 17.84 18.83 -2.83
N GLU A 132 19.02 19.36 -2.55
CA GLU A 132 20.10 19.42 -3.53
C GLU A 132 20.69 18.02 -3.76
N MET A 133 20.81 17.67 -5.04
CA MET A 133 21.37 16.42 -5.53
C MET A 133 22.69 16.73 -6.23
N SER A 134 23.68 15.87 -6.00
CA SER A 134 24.95 15.87 -6.71
C SER A 134 25.20 14.44 -7.14
N THR A 135 25.31 14.21 -8.44
CA THR A 135 25.56 12.87 -9.01
C THR A 135 26.50 12.98 -10.20
N THR A 136 27.17 11.87 -10.50
CA THR A 136 27.98 11.73 -11.72
C THR A 136 27.24 10.75 -12.62
N PHE A 137 26.77 11.22 -13.77
CA PHE A 137 26.15 10.36 -14.77
C PHE A 137 27.21 9.64 -15.59
N GLU A 138 26.98 8.37 -15.85
CA GLU A 138 27.84 7.51 -16.67
C GLU A 138 27.23 7.40 -18.06
N VAL A 139 27.95 7.91 -19.07
CA VAL A 139 27.55 7.83 -20.48
C VAL A 139 28.43 6.82 -21.20
N HIS A 140 27.80 5.79 -21.78
CA HIS A 140 28.49 4.74 -22.51
C HIS A 140 28.10 4.77 -23.99
N ASP A 141 29.06 4.50 -24.87
CA ASP A 141 28.81 4.28 -26.30
C ASP A 141 28.45 2.81 -26.51
N LEU A 142 27.17 2.55 -26.75
CA LEU A 142 26.64 1.21 -27.00
C LEU A 142 26.54 1.02 -28.51
N SER A 143 27.25 0.01 -29.03
CA SER A 143 27.57 -0.15 -30.46
C SER A 143 26.39 -0.03 -31.43
N ASP A 144 25.18 -0.38 -30.98
CA ASP A 144 23.96 -0.41 -31.79
C ASP A 144 22.90 0.64 -31.37
N GLU A 145 23.05 1.28 -30.22
CA GLU A 145 22.06 2.20 -29.63
C GLU A 145 22.59 3.64 -29.51
N GLY A 146 23.88 3.84 -29.78
CA GLY A 146 24.56 5.12 -29.58
C GLY A 146 24.91 5.35 -28.11
N ARG A 147 25.09 6.63 -27.75
CA ARG A 147 25.46 7.00 -26.38
C ARG A 147 24.23 7.07 -25.46
N LEU A 148 24.24 6.26 -24.41
CA LEU A 148 23.17 6.19 -23.40
C LEU A 148 23.71 6.37 -21.99
N ILE A 149 22.86 6.91 -21.12
CA ILE A 149 23.12 7.06 -19.68
C ILE A 149 22.81 5.73 -18.99
N THR A 150 23.78 5.12 -18.30
CA THR A 150 23.62 3.79 -17.68
C THR A 150 23.13 3.82 -16.23
N ASN A 151 23.25 4.97 -15.57
CA ASN A 151 22.82 5.16 -14.17
C ASN A 151 21.70 6.21 -14.03
N GLY A 152 20.90 6.38 -15.08
CA GLY A 152 19.77 7.33 -15.10
C GLY A 152 18.55 6.82 -14.32
N THR A 153 18.34 5.51 -14.26
CA THR A 153 17.17 4.89 -13.65
C THR A 153 17.51 4.01 -12.46
N PHE A 154 16.52 3.71 -11.63
CA PHE A 154 16.66 2.82 -10.48
C PHE A 154 15.71 1.64 -10.58
N SER A 155 16.23 0.44 -10.31
CA SER A 155 15.40 -0.76 -10.10
C SER A 155 14.93 -0.81 -8.65
N VAL A 156 13.63 -1.04 -8.47
CA VAL A 156 12.93 -1.05 -7.19
C VAL A 156 12.22 -2.38 -7.05
N GLU A 157 12.43 -3.06 -5.92
CA GLU A 157 11.67 -4.25 -5.58
C GLU A 157 10.61 -3.95 -4.51
N LEU A 158 9.41 -4.48 -4.71
CA LEU A 158 8.27 -4.45 -3.79
C LEU A 158 7.91 -5.88 -3.33
N PRO A 159 8.84 -6.59 -2.67
CA PRO A 159 8.68 -8.02 -2.39
C PRO A 159 7.52 -8.31 -1.44
N TYR A 160 7.24 -7.41 -0.50
CA TYR A 160 6.22 -7.60 0.55
C TYR A 160 4.86 -7.02 0.20
N LEU A 161 4.67 -6.54 -1.03
CA LEU A 161 3.38 -6.01 -1.52
C LEU A 161 2.71 -6.96 -2.52
N GLN A 162 3.33 -8.11 -2.80
CA GLN A 162 2.78 -9.07 -3.75
C GLN A 162 1.39 -9.58 -3.31
N GLY A 163 0.44 -9.58 -4.24
CA GLY A 163 -0.95 -9.98 -3.97
C GLY A 163 -1.83 -8.91 -3.33
N LEU A 164 -1.25 -7.77 -2.91
CA LEU A 164 -1.99 -6.60 -2.41
C LEU A 164 -2.37 -5.60 -3.51
N GLU A 165 -2.12 -5.97 -4.77
CA GLU A 165 -2.41 -5.16 -5.96
C GLU A 165 -1.82 -3.75 -5.85
N PRO A 166 -0.50 -3.63 -5.63
CA PRO A 166 0.13 -2.34 -5.43
C PRO A 166 0.07 -1.49 -6.71
N THR A 167 -0.10 -0.19 -6.53
CA THR A 167 0.03 0.79 -7.61
C THR A 167 1.06 1.84 -7.25
N VAL A 168 1.81 2.32 -8.24
CA VAL A 168 2.75 3.43 -8.10
C VAL A 168 2.27 4.59 -8.97
N ASN A 169 1.96 5.73 -8.36
CA ASN A 169 1.34 6.89 -9.04
C ASN A 169 0.13 6.46 -9.89
N GLY A 170 -0.71 5.58 -9.35
CA GLY A 170 -1.90 5.03 -10.03
C GLY A 170 -1.64 3.93 -11.07
N ALA A 171 -0.39 3.67 -11.46
CA ALA A 171 -0.05 2.57 -12.37
C ALA A 171 0.11 1.24 -11.62
N SER A 172 -0.52 0.18 -12.10
CA SER A 172 -0.38 -1.17 -11.52
C SER A 172 1.03 -1.70 -11.71
N VAL A 173 1.62 -2.28 -10.66
CA VAL A 173 3.00 -2.76 -10.69
C VAL A 173 3.16 -4.21 -10.25
N GLY A 174 4.20 -4.85 -10.77
CA GLY A 174 4.65 -6.16 -10.32
C GLY A 174 5.61 -6.09 -9.13
N ARG A 175 6.45 -7.12 -9.01
CA ARG A 175 7.47 -7.21 -7.95
C ARG A 175 8.65 -6.28 -8.17
N MET A 176 9.09 -6.11 -9.40
CA MET A 176 10.28 -5.34 -9.75
C MET A 176 9.88 -4.33 -10.81
N VAL A 177 10.23 -3.07 -10.58
CA VAL A 177 9.91 -1.97 -11.49
C VAL A 177 11.11 -1.04 -11.66
N THR A 178 11.16 -0.34 -12.79
CA THR A 178 12.18 0.66 -13.09
C THR A 178 11.58 2.05 -12.99
N VAL A 179 12.25 2.95 -12.29
CA VAL A 179 11.79 4.33 -12.10
C VAL A 179 12.88 5.34 -12.43
N PHE A 180 12.47 6.56 -12.77
CA PHE A 180 13.35 7.73 -12.79
C PHE A 180 13.67 8.21 -11.37
N PRO A 181 14.63 9.13 -11.18
CA PRO A 181 14.79 9.83 -9.92
C PRO A 181 13.52 10.67 -9.66
N GLY A 182 12.91 10.53 -8.48
CA GLY A 182 11.62 11.15 -8.23
C GLY A 182 11.02 10.79 -6.87
N SER A 183 9.77 11.19 -6.66
CA SER A 183 8.97 10.75 -5.52
C SER A 183 7.71 10.06 -6.00
N TYR A 184 7.33 8.99 -5.31
CA TYR A 184 6.35 8.05 -5.80
C TYR A 184 5.35 7.74 -4.70
N ARG A 185 4.07 7.92 -5.00
CA ARG A 185 2.97 7.43 -4.16
C ARG A 185 2.76 5.95 -4.44
N ILE A 186 2.75 5.14 -3.39
CA ILE A 186 2.44 3.72 -3.43
C ILE A 186 1.09 3.52 -2.73
N ASP A 187 0.12 2.99 -3.46
CA ASP A 187 -1.19 2.61 -2.93
C ASP A 187 -1.37 1.09 -3.01
N LEU A 188 -2.34 0.57 -2.26
CA LEU A 188 -2.71 -0.84 -2.23
C LEU A 188 -4.17 -1.00 -2.70
N GLY A 189 -4.44 -2.01 -3.52
CA GLY A 189 -5.80 -2.30 -4.01
C GLY A 189 -6.72 -2.93 -2.96
N ARG A 190 -6.19 -3.30 -1.78
CA ARG A 190 -6.93 -3.95 -0.69
C ARG A 190 -7.08 -3.04 0.52
N GLN A 191 -8.32 -2.68 0.86
CA GLN A 191 -8.66 -1.75 1.94
C GLN A 191 -8.29 -2.25 3.34
N GLU A 192 -8.13 -3.57 3.52
CA GLU A 192 -7.72 -4.19 4.77
C GLU A 192 -6.25 -3.89 5.09
N PHE A 193 -5.49 -3.40 4.12
CA PHE A 193 -4.07 -3.13 4.24
C PHE A 193 -3.76 -1.66 4.00
N THR A 194 -2.68 -1.19 4.60
CA THR A 194 -2.17 0.16 4.40
C THR A 194 -0.65 0.16 4.56
N LEU A 195 -0.01 1.24 4.13
CA LEU A 195 1.43 1.44 4.31
C LEU A 195 1.70 2.39 5.50
N PRO A 196 2.78 2.17 6.26
CA PRO A 196 3.23 3.16 7.24
C PRO A 196 3.62 4.50 6.63
N GLU A 197 4.17 4.45 5.41
CA GLU A 197 4.54 5.59 4.57
C GLU A 197 4.18 5.20 3.13
N ASP A 198 3.35 6.03 2.51
CA ASP A 198 2.80 5.83 1.16
C ASP A 198 3.52 6.68 0.10
N ILE A 199 4.43 7.56 0.50
CA ILE A 199 5.26 8.36 -0.44
C ILE A 199 6.72 8.00 -0.22
N VAL A 200 7.41 7.56 -1.27
CA VAL A 200 8.85 7.24 -1.22
C VAL A 200 9.62 8.11 -2.20
N THR A 201 10.73 8.69 -1.77
CA THR A 201 11.65 9.41 -2.66
C THR A 201 12.80 8.49 -3.07
N ILE A 202 13.05 8.39 -4.37
CA ILE A 202 14.10 7.56 -4.95
C ILE A 202 15.05 8.49 -5.71
N SER A 203 16.24 8.70 -5.16
CA SER A 203 17.26 9.60 -5.72
C SER A 203 18.61 8.93 -5.93
N GLY A 204 18.73 7.66 -5.53
CA GLY A 204 19.94 6.86 -5.64
C GLY A 204 19.72 5.40 -5.24
N PRO A 205 20.74 4.53 -5.40
CA PRO A 205 20.62 3.10 -5.11
C PRO A 205 20.29 2.77 -3.64
N LYS A 206 20.67 3.64 -2.70
CA LYS A 206 20.33 3.44 -1.28
C LYS A 206 18.84 3.58 -1.02
N ASP A 207 18.18 4.51 -1.71
CA ASP A 207 16.76 4.77 -1.55
C ASP A 207 15.96 3.61 -2.14
N SER A 208 16.36 3.08 -3.31
CA SER A 208 15.70 1.90 -3.88
C SER A 208 15.84 0.66 -2.99
N VAL A 209 17.00 0.47 -2.34
CA VAL A 209 17.19 -0.59 -1.33
C VAL A 209 16.30 -0.37 -0.11
N ALA A 210 16.09 0.87 0.35
CA ALA A 210 15.21 1.16 1.48
C ALA A 210 13.75 0.77 1.17
N VAL A 211 13.28 1.05 -0.06
CA VAL A 211 11.92 0.66 -0.51
C VAL A 211 11.71 -0.85 -0.46
N THR A 212 12.74 -1.68 -0.65
CA THR A 212 12.61 -3.14 -0.52
C THR A 212 12.19 -3.60 0.87
N GLN A 213 12.34 -2.76 1.89
CA GLN A 213 11.94 -3.03 3.26
C GLN A 213 10.55 -2.53 3.61
N LEU A 214 9.87 -1.85 2.69
CA LEU A 214 8.50 -1.38 2.87
C LEU A 214 7.57 -2.57 3.15
N ARG A 215 6.95 -2.57 4.33
CA ARG A 215 6.00 -3.59 4.77
C ARG A 215 4.60 -2.99 4.88
N PRO A 216 3.57 -3.71 4.40
CA PRO A 216 2.21 -3.34 4.72
C PRO A 216 1.92 -3.62 6.19
N LYS A 217 0.89 -2.97 6.70
CA LYS A 217 0.21 -3.31 7.95
C LYS A 217 -1.27 -3.43 7.67
N LEU A 218 -2.03 -4.01 8.60
CA LEU A 218 -3.48 -3.90 8.53
C LEU A 218 -3.89 -2.45 8.74
N SER A 219 -4.92 -2.03 8.01
CA SER A 219 -5.70 -0.84 8.36
C SER A 219 -6.48 -1.09 9.65
N ASP A 220 -7.02 -0.02 10.26
CA ASP A 220 -7.85 -0.16 11.46
C ASP A 220 -9.07 -1.06 11.19
N GLU A 221 -9.71 -0.86 10.02
CA GLU A 221 -10.83 -1.68 9.54
C GLU A 221 -10.40 -3.13 9.25
N GLY A 222 -9.22 -3.34 8.65
CA GLY A 222 -8.69 -4.67 8.38
C GLY A 222 -8.37 -5.46 9.65
N LEU A 223 -7.84 -4.78 10.68
CA LEU A 223 -7.57 -5.38 11.98
C LEU A 223 -8.86 -5.75 12.73
N GLU A 224 -9.87 -4.88 12.67
CA GLU A 224 -11.20 -5.15 13.23
C GLU A 224 -11.84 -6.35 12.53
N SER A 225 -11.86 -6.36 11.20
CA SER A 225 -12.37 -7.48 10.39
C SER A 225 -11.66 -8.80 10.73
N PHE A 226 -10.33 -8.80 10.82
CA PHE A 226 -9.56 -9.98 11.23
C PHE A 226 -10.01 -10.51 12.60
N ARG A 227 -10.14 -9.63 13.60
CA ARG A 227 -10.56 -10.00 14.96
C ARG A 227 -11.99 -10.55 15.00
N GLU A 228 -12.91 -9.94 14.27
CA GLU A 228 -14.28 -10.40 14.17
C GLU A 228 -14.39 -11.79 13.53
N LEU A 229 -13.66 -12.02 12.43
CA LEU A 229 -13.62 -13.33 11.77
C LEU A 229 -13.14 -14.42 12.74
N VAL A 230 -12.02 -14.16 13.44
CA VAL A 230 -11.46 -15.09 14.43
C VAL A 230 -12.44 -15.33 15.58
N ARG A 231 -13.10 -14.26 16.08
CA ARG A 231 -14.10 -14.36 17.14
C ARG A 231 -15.28 -15.24 16.72
N ASN A 232 -15.88 -14.96 15.57
CA ASN A 232 -17.03 -15.70 15.06
C ASN A 232 -16.68 -17.19 14.87
N SER A 233 -15.52 -17.48 14.28
CA SER A 233 -15.06 -18.87 14.10
C SER A 233 -14.78 -19.58 15.42
N LEU A 234 -14.22 -18.89 16.40
CA LEU A 234 -13.98 -19.46 17.73
C LEU A 234 -15.31 -19.74 18.46
N GLU A 235 -16.30 -18.85 18.36
CA GLU A 235 -17.62 -19.04 18.96
C GLU A 235 -18.32 -20.29 18.41
N GLU A 236 -18.18 -20.57 17.11
CA GLU A 236 -18.66 -21.82 16.51
C GLU A 236 -17.98 -23.05 17.15
N CYS A 237 -16.66 -23.01 17.33
CA CYS A 237 -15.93 -24.09 18.02
C CYS A 237 -16.30 -24.22 19.50
N ILE A 238 -16.59 -23.12 20.19
CA ILE A 238 -17.04 -23.11 21.58
C ILE A 238 -18.42 -23.78 21.70
N ALA A 239 -19.30 -23.58 20.74
CA ALA A 239 -20.63 -24.21 20.72
C ALA A 239 -20.59 -25.73 20.47
N MET A 240 -19.48 -26.26 19.94
CA MET A 240 -19.33 -27.71 19.72
C MET A 240 -19.19 -28.47 21.04
N THR A 241 -19.85 -29.64 21.11
CA THR A 241 -19.79 -30.53 22.28
C THR A 241 -18.85 -31.72 22.10
N THR A 242 -18.24 -31.85 20.92
CA THR A 242 -17.38 -32.97 20.53
C THR A 242 -16.04 -32.96 21.25
N LEU A 243 -15.36 -34.10 21.31
CA LEU A 243 -14.02 -34.20 21.92
C LEU A 243 -12.93 -33.44 21.16
N SER A 244 -13.12 -33.14 19.88
CA SER A 244 -12.19 -32.36 19.05
C SER A 244 -12.94 -31.29 18.26
N THR A 245 -12.27 -30.18 17.92
CA THR A 245 -12.82 -29.09 17.10
C THR A 245 -11.86 -28.68 15.99
N PRO A 246 -12.34 -28.05 14.91
CA PRO A 246 -11.46 -27.48 13.89
C PRO A 246 -10.41 -26.51 14.48
N CYS A 247 -10.80 -25.74 15.50
CA CYS A 247 -9.97 -24.77 16.20
C CYS A 247 -8.90 -25.38 17.14
N GLY A 248 -8.84 -26.70 17.28
CA GLY A 248 -8.03 -27.38 18.30
C GLY A 248 -8.88 -27.79 19.51
N MET A 249 -8.41 -27.52 20.73
CA MET A 249 -9.13 -27.88 21.95
C MET A 249 -9.48 -29.38 22.00
N ASP A 250 -8.50 -30.20 21.63
CA ASP A 250 -8.65 -31.63 21.45
C ASP A 250 -8.47 -32.37 22.77
N LEU A 251 -9.49 -33.16 23.11
CA LEU A 251 -9.58 -34.00 24.29
C LEU A 251 -9.56 -35.50 23.96
N THR A 252 -9.42 -35.89 22.69
CA THR A 252 -9.39 -37.32 22.28
C THR A 252 -8.20 -38.07 22.89
N ASN A 253 -7.07 -37.38 23.08
CA ASN A 253 -5.84 -37.93 23.65
C ASN A 253 -5.45 -37.25 24.98
N VAL A 254 -6.42 -36.69 25.71
CA VAL A 254 -6.16 -36.02 26.99
C VAL A 254 -5.62 -37.02 28.02
N SER A 255 -4.57 -36.63 28.75
CA SER A 255 -3.97 -37.46 29.80
C SER A 255 -4.86 -37.46 31.03
N LEU A 256 -5.49 -38.60 31.30
CA LEU A 256 -6.35 -38.82 32.47
C LEU A 256 -5.78 -39.91 33.38
N PRO A 257 -6.19 -39.95 34.67
CA PRO A 257 -5.84 -41.06 35.53
C PRO A 257 -6.29 -42.39 34.92
N ALA A 258 -5.55 -43.46 35.20
CA ALA A 258 -5.79 -44.76 34.60
C ALA A 258 -7.27 -45.22 34.71
N GLY A 259 -7.80 -45.71 33.60
CA GLY A 259 -9.18 -46.22 33.50
C GLY A 259 -10.25 -45.16 33.25
N HIS A 260 -9.91 -43.89 33.06
CA HIS A 260 -10.86 -42.86 32.64
C HIS A 260 -10.78 -42.65 31.13
N THR A 261 -11.94 -42.63 30.47
CA THR A 261 -12.06 -42.38 29.03
C THR A 261 -13.01 -41.21 28.79
N PRO A 262 -12.62 -40.15 28.06
CA PRO A 262 -13.52 -39.04 27.74
C PRO A 262 -14.77 -39.51 26.99
N VAL A 263 -15.93 -38.95 27.35
CA VAL A 263 -17.23 -39.25 26.72
C VAL A 263 -17.48 -38.28 25.56
N GLU A 264 -17.77 -38.82 24.38
CA GLU A 264 -18.11 -38.04 23.20
C GLU A 264 -19.37 -37.18 23.43
N ASN A 265 -19.42 -35.99 22.81
CA ASN A 265 -20.52 -35.02 22.97
C ASN A 265 -20.75 -34.50 24.40
N SER A 266 -19.82 -34.73 25.35
CA SER A 266 -19.96 -34.26 26.74
C SER A 266 -19.28 -32.92 27.03
N VAL A 267 -18.53 -32.37 26.06
CA VAL A 267 -17.68 -31.20 26.28
C VAL A 267 -18.53 -29.93 26.32
N LYS A 268 -18.23 -29.05 27.26
CA LYS A 268 -18.72 -27.68 27.35
C LYS A 268 -17.52 -26.75 27.37
N ARG A 269 -17.49 -25.82 26.42
CA ARG A 269 -16.41 -24.83 26.27
C ARG A 269 -16.94 -23.46 26.66
N GLN A 270 -16.08 -22.63 27.23
CA GLN A 270 -16.43 -21.26 27.59
C GLN A 270 -15.22 -20.35 27.39
N LEU A 271 -15.41 -19.25 26.67
CA LEU A 271 -14.41 -18.19 26.60
C LEU A 271 -14.27 -17.56 27.99
N THR A 272 -13.05 -17.56 28.51
CA THR A 272 -12.77 -16.92 29.81
C THR A 272 -12.75 -15.39 29.65
N PRO A 273 -12.97 -14.61 30.72
CA PRO A 273 -12.85 -13.14 30.64
C PRO A 273 -11.47 -12.67 30.16
N ASP A 274 -10.39 -13.41 30.49
CA ASP A 274 -9.05 -13.09 30.01
C ASP A 274 -8.87 -13.51 28.54
N GLY A 275 -9.48 -14.62 28.12
CA GLY A 275 -9.52 -15.02 26.72
C GLY A 275 -10.29 -14.03 25.84
N ASP A 276 -11.39 -13.47 26.34
CA ASP A 276 -12.18 -12.44 25.66
C ASP A 276 -11.36 -11.16 25.45
N LYS A 277 -10.66 -10.70 26.49
CA LYS A 277 -9.72 -9.57 26.37
C LYS A 277 -8.57 -9.86 25.40
N ALA A 278 -8.03 -11.08 25.42
CA ALA A 278 -6.95 -11.47 24.51
C ALA A 278 -7.42 -11.48 23.05
N LEU A 279 -8.69 -11.80 22.80
CA LEU A 279 -9.30 -11.77 21.48
C LEU A 279 -9.56 -10.32 21.01
N ASP A 280 -10.01 -9.43 21.89
CA ASP A 280 -10.15 -8.00 21.59
C ASP A 280 -8.80 -7.33 21.29
N ALA A 281 -7.75 -7.78 21.98
CA ALA A 281 -6.39 -7.29 21.82
C ALA A 281 -5.53 -8.19 20.91
N LEU A 282 -6.15 -9.05 20.08
CA LEU A 282 -5.41 -10.02 19.29
C LEU A 282 -4.45 -9.32 18.33
N ASP A 283 -3.17 -9.64 18.44
CA ASP A 283 -2.12 -9.08 17.59
C ASP A 283 -2.11 -9.84 16.26
N ALA A 284 -2.29 -9.10 15.17
CA ALA A 284 -2.24 -9.65 13.83
C ALA A 284 -0.82 -9.57 13.25
N GLU A 285 -0.42 -10.60 12.52
CA GLU A 285 0.87 -10.73 11.87
C GLU A 285 0.64 -11.12 10.40
N ILE A 286 1.16 -10.29 9.50
CA ILE A 286 1.15 -10.54 8.06
C ILE A 286 2.30 -11.50 7.71
N ASP A 287 2.02 -12.50 6.88
CA ASP A 287 3.05 -13.41 6.36
C ASP A 287 3.96 -12.70 5.35
N ASP A 288 5.28 -12.81 5.55
CA ASP A 288 6.29 -12.13 4.70
C ASP A 288 6.32 -12.66 3.26
N GLN A 289 5.91 -13.91 3.01
CA GLN A 289 5.91 -14.53 1.68
C GLN A 289 4.54 -14.43 1.00
N GLN A 290 3.48 -14.35 1.79
CA GLN A 290 2.11 -14.15 1.33
C GLN A 290 1.45 -12.99 2.09
N PRO A 291 1.66 -11.73 1.66
CA PRO A 291 1.16 -10.55 2.37
C PRO A 291 -0.36 -10.47 2.60
N THR A 292 -1.15 -11.24 1.85
CA THR A 292 -2.60 -11.35 2.05
C THR A 292 -3.00 -12.30 3.19
N LEU A 293 -2.06 -13.14 3.65
CA LEU A 293 -2.26 -14.10 4.72
C LEU A 293 -1.90 -13.45 6.06
N VAL A 294 -2.90 -13.35 6.93
CA VAL A 294 -2.78 -12.76 8.25
C VAL A 294 -3.00 -13.84 9.29
N THR A 295 -2.16 -13.88 10.30
CA THR A 295 -2.21 -14.83 11.41
C THR A 295 -2.24 -14.11 12.75
N ALA A 296 -2.66 -14.79 13.81
CA ALA A 296 -2.66 -14.19 15.14
C ALA A 296 -1.42 -14.56 15.97
N ARG A 297 -0.95 -13.63 16.80
CA ARG A 297 -0.03 -13.90 17.91
C ARG A 297 -0.78 -13.86 19.24
N GLY A 298 -0.34 -14.68 20.17
CA GLY A 298 -0.91 -14.76 21.52
C GLY A 298 -1.82 -15.97 21.73
N GLY A 299 -2.11 -16.26 22.98
CA GLY A 299 -2.97 -17.38 23.38
C GLY A 299 -4.34 -16.88 23.82
N ILE A 300 -5.40 -17.43 23.23
CA ILE A 300 -6.77 -17.22 23.69
C ILE A 300 -7.11 -18.34 24.67
N ASN A 301 -7.60 -17.98 25.86
CA ASN A 301 -7.91 -18.95 26.90
C ASN A 301 -9.38 -19.35 26.88
N VAL A 302 -9.63 -20.62 26.56
CA VAL A 302 -10.94 -21.26 26.62
C VAL A 302 -10.93 -22.31 27.71
N GLU A 303 -11.88 -22.21 28.63
CA GLU A 303 -12.10 -23.20 29.67
C GLU A 303 -12.94 -24.36 29.11
N MET A 304 -12.57 -25.60 29.46
CA MET A 304 -13.33 -26.79 29.09
C MET A 304 -13.77 -27.59 30.31
N ASN A 305 -15.01 -28.05 30.26
CA ASN A 305 -15.61 -28.97 31.21
C ASN A 305 -16.13 -30.18 30.42
N PHE A 306 -15.85 -31.41 30.85
CA PHE A 306 -16.29 -32.62 30.15
C PHE A 306 -16.51 -33.79 31.12
N THR A 307 -17.08 -34.88 30.61
CA THR A 307 -17.30 -36.11 31.39
C THR A 307 -16.36 -37.20 30.88
N ALA A 308 -15.76 -37.95 31.80
CA ALA A 308 -15.08 -39.21 31.47
C ALA A 308 -15.79 -40.37 32.16
N GLU A 309 -15.82 -41.52 31.51
CA GLU A 309 -16.34 -42.75 32.09
C GLU A 309 -15.21 -43.52 32.77
N LYS A 310 -15.50 -44.08 33.96
CA LYS A 310 -14.67 -45.11 34.60
C LYS A 310 -15.56 -46.19 35.21
N ASP A 311 -15.33 -47.44 34.81
CA ASP A 311 -16.07 -48.60 35.33
C ASP A 311 -17.61 -48.41 35.26
N GLY A 312 -18.11 -47.76 34.20
CA GLY A 312 -19.53 -47.44 34.00
C GLY A 312 -20.06 -46.28 34.85
N VAL A 313 -19.18 -45.50 35.48
CA VAL A 313 -19.53 -44.31 36.28
C VAL A 313 -19.00 -43.04 35.61
N ASP A 314 -19.88 -42.06 35.46
CA ASP A 314 -19.54 -40.73 34.95
C ASP A 314 -18.74 -39.93 36.00
N VAL A 315 -17.57 -39.44 35.58
CA VAL A 315 -16.66 -38.62 36.38
C VAL A 315 -16.52 -37.25 35.71
N PRO A 316 -16.93 -36.14 36.37
CA PRO A 316 -16.82 -34.81 35.79
C PRO A 316 -15.39 -34.27 35.91
N TYR A 317 -14.87 -33.72 34.81
CA TYR A 317 -13.63 -32.95 34.75
C TYR A 317 -13.97 -31.48 34.51
N ARG A 318 -13.37 -30.60 35.32
CA ARG A 318 -13.68 -29.17 35.29
C ARG A 318 -12.44 -28.31 35.17
N ASN A 319 -12.63 -27.12 34.61
CA ASN A 319 -11.61 -26.09 34.45
C ASN A 319 -10.36 -26.62 33.73
N MET A 320 -10.60 -27.50 32.76
CA MET A 320 -9.54 -28.14 31.99
C MET A 320 -9.10 -27.22 30.87
N THR A 321 -7.79 -27.17 30.65
CA THR A 321 -7.17 -26.65 29.45
C THR A 321 -6.67 -27.86 28.65
N GLY A 322 -7.30 -28.16 27.51
CA GLY A 322 -6.91 -29.29 26.65
C GLY A 322 -5.68 -28.97 25.80
N SER A 323 -5.49 -29.63 24.65
CA SER A 323 -4.53 -29.12 23.67
C SER A 323 -4.93 -27.68 23.31
N GLY A 324 -3.96 -26.76 23.32
CA GLY A 324 -4.22 -25.34 23.09
C GLY A 324 -4.97 -25.09 21.79
N LEU A 325 -5.52 -23.88 21.65
CA LEU A 325 -6.04 -23.46 20.36
C LEU A 325 -4.94 -23.53 19.29
N LYS A 326 -5.33 -23.95 18.10
CA LYS A 326 -4.50 -23.80 16.90
C LYS A 326 -4.32 -22.32 16.56
N LYS A 327 -3.37 -21.99 15.68
CA LYS A 327 -3.17 -20.61 15.23
C LYS A 327 -4.24 -20.27 14.20
N PRO A 328 -5.07 -19.23 14.41
CA PRO A 328 -6.00 -18.78 13.39
C PRO A 328 -5.23 -18.02 12.31
N SER A 329 -5.67 -18.19 11.07
CA SER A 329 -5.20 -17.48 9.89
C SER A 329 -6.37 -17.08 8.98
N VAL A 330 -6.23 -15.96 8.29
CA VAL A 330 -7.21 -15.41 7.35
C VAL A 330 -6.45 -14.98 6.10
N ASP A 331 -6.88 -15.47 4.93
CA ASP A 331 -6.38 -15.01 3.64
C ASP A 331 -7.37 -14.01 3.03
N PHE A 332 -6.94 -12.75 2.95
CA PHE A 332 -7.74 -11.64 2.45
C PHE A 332 -7.80 -11.55 0.92
N THR A 333 -7.38 -12.59 0.19
CA THR A 333 -7.59 -12.67 -1.27
C THR A 333 -9.04 -12.87 -1.68
N ALA A 334 -9.84 -13.55 -0.83
CA ALA A 334 -11.24 -13.84 -1.10
C ALA A 334 -12.13 -12.62 -0.80
N GLY A 335 -13.21 -12.44 -1.58
CA GLY A 335 -14.20 -11.39 -1.30
C GLY A 335 -14.97 -11.60 0.01
N GLU A 336 -15.05 -12.85 0.49
CA GLU A 336 -15.56 -13.22 1.82
C GLU A 336 -14.50 -14.10 2.50
N PRO A 337 -13.53 -13.50 3.22
CA PRO A 337 -12.46 -14.24 3.86
C PRO A 337 -12.99 -15.10 5.01
N THR A 338 -12.38 -16.28 5.21
CA THR A 338 -12.75 -17.22 6.28
C THR A 338 -11.53 -17.62 7.10
N VAL A 339 -11.76 -18.01 8.36
CA VAL A 339 -10.70 -18.41 9.27
C VAL A 339 -10.29 -19.86 9.04
N ARG A 340 -8.99 -20.10 9.00
CA ARG A 340 -8.38 -21.43 9.05
C ARG A 340 -7.60 -21.58 10.35
N TRP A 341 -7.65 -22.77 10.93
CA TRP A 341 -7.02 -23.09 12.21
C TRP A 341 -5.98 -24.21 12.01
N ASP A 342 -4.69 -23.83 12.10
CA ASP A 342 -3.54 -24.71 11.84
C ASP A 342 -2.58 -24.78 13.04
#